data_AF-S5TE93-F1
#
_entry.id   AF-S5TE93-F1
#
_cell.length_a   1.000
_cell.length_b   1.000
_cell.length_c   1.000
_cell.angle_alpha   90.00
_cell.angle_beta   90.00
_cell.angle_gamma   90.00
#
_symmetry.space_group_name_H-M   'P 1'
#
loop_
_entity.id
_entity.type
_entity.pdbx_description
1 polymer ?
#
loop_
_entity_poly.entity_id
_entity_poly.type
_entity_poly.pdbx_seq_one_letter_code
_entity_poly.pdbx_strand_id
1 'polypeptide(L)' 'MKRNIILLKSKYSDNIYYKKKKKNIKKIKINKFDSIIKKHCIHVEK' A
#
# COMPACT_ATOMS: atom_id res chain seq x y z
N MET A 1 11.76 -6.30 17.41
CA MET A 1 10.95 -5.12 17.01
C MET A 1 9.59 -5.58 16.48
N LYS A 2 8.47 -5.11 17.06
CA LYS A 2 7.11 -5.48 16.63
C LYS A 2 6.76 -4.82 15.28
N ARG A 3 6.23 -5.58 14.33
CA ARG A 3 5.76 -5.13 13.00
C ARG A 3 4.28 -5.50 12.85
N ASN A 4 3.48 -4.60 12.28
CA ASN A 4 2.09 -4.84 11.93
C ASN A 4 1.98 -5.10 10.42
N ILE A 5 1.02 -5.90 10.01
CA ILE A 5 0.64 -6.01 8.60
C ILE A 5 -0.35 -4.89 8.31
N ILE A 6 -0.11 -4.13 7.24
CA ILE A 6 -0.98 -3.06 6.77
C ILE A 6 -1.52 -3.38 5.39
N LEU A 7 -2.71 -2.86 5.09
CA LEU A 7 -3.35 -2.94 3.80
C LEU A 7 -3.10 -1.63 3.04
N LEU A 8 -2.59 -1.74 1.82
CA LEU A 8 -2.37 -0.62 0.90
C LEU A 8 -3.32 -0.79 -0.29
N LYS A 9 -4.25 0.16 -0.46
CA LYS A 9 -5.20 0.16 -1.58
C LYS A 9 -4.77 1.15 -2.65
N SER A 10 -4.86 0.76 -3.91
CA SER A 10 -4.67 1.65 -5.05
C SER A 10 -5.67 2.81 -4.99
N LYS A 11 -5.24 4.01 -5.38
CA LYS A 11 -6.16 5.16 -5.50
C LYS A 11 -7.07 5.07 -6.72
N TYR A 12 -6.67 4.30 -7.73
CA TYR A 12 -7.26 4.36 -9.07
C TYR A 12 -7.92 3.04 -9.46
N SER A 13 -7.77 1.99 -8.65
CA SER A 13 -8.39 0.68 -8.86
C SER A 13 -8.69 0.01 -7.52
N ASP A 14 -9.34 -1.15 -7.59
CA ASP A 14 -9.54 -2.03 -6.44
C ASP A 14 -8.33 -2.96 -6.16
N ASN A 15 -7.16 -2.66 -6.73
CA ASN A 15 -5.95 -3.41 -6.42
C ASN A 15 -5.50 -3.18 -4.97
N ILE A 16 -5.19 -4.28 -4.28
CA ILE A 16 -4.82 -4.28 -2.86
C ILE A 16 -3.48 -4.99 -2.69
N TYR A 17 -2.66 -4.46 -1.79
CA TYR A 17 -1.35 -5.03 -1.46
C TYR A 17 -1.09 -4.96 0.04
N TYR A 18 -0.58 -6.06 0.61
CA TYR A 18 -0.22 -6.14 2.02
C TYR A 18 1.27 -5.89 2.25
N LYS A 19 1.61 -5.15 3.30
CA LYS A 19 3.01 -4.88 3.67
C LYS A 19 3.23 -4.93 5.18
N LYS A 20 4.37 -5.44 5.62
CA LYS A 20 4.81 -5.32 7.03
C LYS A 20 5.36 -3.92 7.30
N LYS A 21 4.89 -3.28 8.37
CA LYS A 21 5.26 -1.92 8.78
C LYS A 21 5.63 -1.88 10.27
N LYS A 22 6.57 -1.04 10.67
CA LYS A 22 6.89 -0.82 12.10
C LYS A 22 5.74 -0.06 12.79
N LYS A 23 5.40 -0.45 14.03
CA LYS A 23 4.20 0.04 14.75
C LYS A 23 4.12 1.57 14.93
N ASN A 24 5.25 2.28 14.98
CA ASN A 24 5.29 3.73 15.24
C ASN A 24 5.45 4.60 13.97
N ILE A 25 5.27 4.05 12.77
CA ILE A 25 5.38 4.84 11.53
C ILE A 25 4.00 5.40 11.16
N LYS A 26 3.93 6.68 10.76
CA LYS A 26 2.72 7.34 10.23
C LYS A 26 2.19 6.64 8.96
N LYS A 27 0.95 6.92 8.54
CA LYS A 27 0.36 6.33 7.32
C LYS A 27 1.29 6.48 6.11
N ILE A 28 1.53 5.37 5.40
CA ILE A 28 2.47 5.33 4.26
C ILE A 28 1.69 5.43 2.94
N LYS A 29 2.30 6.09 1.96
CA LYS A 29 1.90 6.05 0.56
C LYS A 29 3.06 5.48 -0.25
N ILE A 30 2.80 4.56 -1.16
CA ILE A 30 3.83 3.97 -2.03
C ILE A 30 3.43 4.10 -3.49
N ASN A 31 4.40 4.27 -4.37
CA ASN A 31 4.19 4.13 -5.80
C ASN A 31 4.51 2.68 -6.19
N LYS A 32 3.54 1.96 -6.76
CA LYS A 32 3.70 0.54 -7.14
C LYS A 32 2.94 0.26 -8.42
N PHE A 33 3.43 -0.69 -9.20
CA PHE A 33 2.75 -1.15 -10.41
C PHE A 33 1.40 -1.77 -10.05
N ASP A 34 0.36 -1.33 -10.76
CA ASP A 34 -1.00 -1.81 -10.65
C ASP A 34 -1.32 -2.65 -11.89
N SER A 35 -1.61 -3.93 -11.67
CA SER A 35 -1.89 -4.88 -12.75
C SER A 35 -3.20 -4.59 -13.49
N ILE A 36 -4.15 -3.91 -12.84
CA ILE A 36 -5.46 -3.60 -13.41
C ILE A 36 -5.34 -2.47 -14.45
N ILE A 37 -4.63 -1.40 -14.07
CA ILE A 37 -4.42 -0.21 -14.92
C ILE A 37 -3.20 -0.38 -15.84
N LYS A 38 -2.36 -1.38 -15.56
CA LYS A 38 -1.07 -1.64 -16.22
C LYS A 38 -0.12 -0.43 -16.15
N LYS A 39 -0.15 0.31 -15.03
CA LYS A 39 0.67 1.50 -14.80
C LYS A 39 1.11 1.59 -13.33
N HIS A 40 2.18 2.32 -13.07
CA HIS A 40 2.57 2.66 -11.70
C HIS A 40 1.59 3.68 -11.11
N CYS A 41 1.07 3.39 -9.92
CA CYS A 41 0.12 4.27 -9.26
C CYS A 41 0.31 4.30 -7.74
N ILE A 42 -0.29 5.32 -7.13
CA ILE A 42 -0.19 5.57 -5.69
C ILE A 42 -1.12 4.62 -4.94
N HIS A 43 -0.54 3.82 -4.03
CA HIS A 43 -1.27 3.01 -3.07
C HIS A 43 -1.17 3.65 -1.67
N VAL A 44 -2.28 3.72 -0.97
CA VAL A 44 -2.41 4.41 0.33
C VAL A 44 -2.81 3.40 1.41
N GLU A 45 -2.23 3.57 2.60
CA GLU A 45 -2.57 2.75 3.77
C GLU A 45 -4.01 3.00 4.22
N LYS A 46 -4.78 1.91 4.29
CA LYS A 46 -6.13 1.87 4.87
C LYS A 46 -6.10 1.26 6.26
#